data_AF-U1P609-F1
#
_entry.id   AF-U1P609-F1
#
_cell.length_a   1.000
_cell.length_b   1.000
_cell.length_c   1.000
_cell.angle_alpha   90.00
_cell.angle_beta   90.00
_cell.angle_gamma   90.00
#
_symmetry.space_group_name_H-M   'P 1'
#
loop_
_entity.id
_entity.type
_entity.pdbx_description
1 polymer ?
#
loop_
_entity_poly.entity_id
_entity_poly.type
_entity_poly.pdbx_seq_one_letter_code
_entity_poly.pdbx_strand_id
1 'polypeptide(L)'
;MKSPIRMTKYRTLLLATIGFNFSFLIWFSFAPFTGGMAEEFGLDAAEIGILASSAIWMAPFGRILTGWLSDKFGAPAIFAIV
;
A
#
# COMPACT_ATOMS: atom_id res chain seq x y z
N MET A 1 -25.95 2.99 -8.30
CA MET A 1 -25.48 1.92 -9.20
C MET A 1 -25.30 0.65 -8.36
N LYS A 2 -26.14 -0.37 -8.52
CA LYS A 2 -26.00 -1.63 -7.76
C LYS A 2 -24.77 -2.37 -8.28
N SER A 3 -23.82 -2.69 -7.42
CA SER A 3 -22.64 -3.48 -7.78
C SER A 3 -23.08 -4.80 -8.46
N PRO A 4 -22.52 -5.17 -9.62
CA PRO A 4 -22.92 -6.36 -10.36
C PRO A 4 -22.55 -7.68 -9.67
N ILE A 5 -21.84 -7.62 -8.53
CA ILE A 5 -21.28 -8.78 -7.86
C ILE A 5 -21.81 -8.86 -6.42
N ARG A 6 -22.45 -9.98 -6.04
CA ARG A 6 -22.88 -10.21 -4.65
C ARG A 6 -21.65 -10.38 -3.75
N MET A 7 -21.45 -9.42 -2.84
CA MET A 7 -20.40 -9.49 -1.82
C MET A 7 -20.87 -10.37 -0.65
N THR A 8 -20.42 -11.62 -0.60
CA THR A 8 -20.62 -12.51 0.56
C THR A 8 -19.51 -12.29 1.59
N LYS A 9 -19.80 -12.52 2.88
CA LYS A 9 -18.84 -12.30 3.98
C LYS A 9 -17.47 -12.94 3.72
N TYR A 10 -17.44 -14.19 3.28
CA TYR A 10 -16.20 -14.93 2.98
C TYR A 10 -15.45 -14.39 1.76
N ARG A 11 -16.16 -13.89 0.74
CA ARG A 11 -15.55 -13.34 -0.47
C ARG A 11 -14.91 -11.99 -0.21
N THR A 12 -15.57 -11.13 0.57
CA THR A 12 -14.98 -9.86 1.03
C THR A 12 -13.74 -10.10 1.87
N LEU A 13 -13.78 -11.08 2.79
CA LEU A 13 -12.62 -11.45 3.60
C LEU A 13 -11.44 -11.89 2.73
N LEU A 14 -11.68 -12.81 1.79
CA LEU A 14 -10.63 -13.30 0.89
C LEU A 14 -10.01 -12.16 0.06
N LEU A 15 -10.84 -11.28 -0.52
CA LEU A 15 -10.37 -10.14 -1.31
C LEU A 15 -9.55 -9.17 -0.46
N ALA A 16 -10.03 -8.84 0.76
CA ALA A 16 -9.30 -7.97 1.68
C ALA A 16 -7.95 -8.59 2.09
N THR A 17 -7.91 -9.91 2.36
CA THR A 17 -6.67 -10.61 2.69
C THR A 17 -5.67 -10.57 1.54
N ILE A 18 -6.10 -10.89 0.31
CA ILE A 18 -5.21 -10.87 -0.85
C ILE A 18 -4.72 -9.45 -1.14
N GLY A 19 -5.63 -8.46 -1.15
CA GLY A 19 -5.27 -7.06 -1.37
C GLY A 19 -4.28 -6.55 -0.33
N PHE A 20 -4.53 -6.83 0.95
CA PHE A 20 -3.61 -6.45 2.04
C PHE A 20 -2.22 -7.06 1.86
N ASN A 21 -2.12 -8.35 1.54
CA ASN A 21 -0.84 -9.01 1.31
C ASN A 21 -0.11 -8.43 0.09
N PHE A 22 -0.85 -8.10 -0.98
CA PHE A 22 -0.27 -7.51 -2.18
C PHE A 22 0.28 -6.10 -1.93
N SER A 23 -0.44 -5.26 -1.18
CA SER A 23 0.05 -3.94 -0.76
C SER A 23 1.32 -4.06 0.10
N PHE A 24 1.39 -5.06 0.98
CA PHE A 24 2.60 -5.33 1.77
C PHE A 24 3.76 -5.81 0.91
N LEU A 25 3.51 -6.66 -0.09
CA LEU A 25 4.53 -7.11 -1.03
C LEU A 25 5.16 -5.93 -1.77
N ILE A 26 4.34 -5.00 -2.30
CA ILE A 26 4.81 -3.80 -3.00
C ILE A 26 5.67 -2.94 -2.06
N TRP A 27 5.24 -2.74 -0.82
CA TRP A 27 6.00 -1.96 0.15
C TRP A 27 7.36 -2.63 0.46
N PHE A 28 7.39 -3.93 0.73
CA PHE A 28 8.65 -4.65 1.01
C PHE A 28 9.53 -4.88 -0.22
N SER A 29 9.01 -4.65 -1.44
CA SER A 29 9.77 -4.81 -2.69
C SER A 29 11.01 -3.90 -2.75
N PHE A 30 11.03 -2.80 -1.99
CA PHE A 30 12.19 -1.91 -1.90
C PHE A 30 13.34 -2.49 -1.05
N ALA A 31 13.03 -3.36 -0.09
CA ALA A 31 14.02 -3.83 0.90
C ALA A 31 15.26 -4.50 0.28
N PRO A 32 15.15 -5.39 -0.73
CA PRO A 32 16.31 -6.03 -1.36
C PRO A 32 17.27 -5.06 -2.08
N PHE A 33 16.77 -3.89 -2.49
CA PHE A 33 17.55 -2.91 -3.26
C PHE A 33 18.33 -1.92 -2.37
N THR A 34 18.03 -1.89 -1.07
CA THR A 34 18.64 -0.92 -0.13
C THR A 34 20.16 -1.04 -0.06
N GLY A 35 20.72 -2.26 -0.07
CA GLY A 35 22.17 -2.47 -0.04
C GLY A 35 22.89 -1.94 -1.28
N GLY A 36 22.40 -2.28 -2.48
CA GLY A 36 22.98 -1.79 -3.73
C GLY A 36 22.85 -0.28 -3.90
N MET A 37 21.74 0.31 -3.45
CA MET A 37 21.59 1.77 -3.42
C MET A 37 22.55 2.43 -2.43
N ALA A 38 22.76 1.85 -1.25
CA ALA A 38 23.70 2.41 -0.29
C ALA A 38 25.13 2.44 -0.82
N GLU A 39 25.56 1.38 -1.52
CA GLU A 39 26.89 1.31 -2.13
C GLU A 39 27.05 2.30 -3.31
N GLU A 40 26.07 2.36 -4.22
CA GLU A 40 26.10 3.25 -5.39
C GLU A 40 26.11 4.74 -5.01
N PHE A 41 25.32 5.12 -3.99
CA PHE A 41 25.19 6.51 -3.55
C PHE A 41 26.12 6.87 -2.38
N GLY A 42 26.93 5.92 -1.88
CA GLY A 42 27.84 6.13 -0.76
C GLY A 42 27.16 6.50 0.56
N LEU A 43 25.96 5.96 0.80
CA LEU A 43 25.11 6.29 1.96
C LEU A 43 25.48 5.45 3.18
N ASP A 44 25.44 6.06 4.36
CA ASP A 44 25.52 5.33 5.63
C ASP A 44 24.22 4.58 5.94
N ALA A 45 24.30 3.59 6.84
CA ALA A 45 23.17 2.79 7.31
C ALA A 45 22.01 3.65 7.86
N ALA A 46 22.33 4.79 8.49
CA ALA A 46 21.31 5.73 8.97
C ALA A 46 20.57 6.42 7.80
N GLU A 47 21.29 6.84 6.77
CA GLU A 47 20.74 7.58 5.63
C GLU A 47 19.86 6.68 4.75
N ILE A 48 20.32 5.46 4.45
CA ILE A 48 19.51 4.48 3.73
C ILE A 48 18.27 4.07 4.54
N GLY A 49 18.37 4.02 5.87
CA GLY A 49 17.24 3.80 6.77
C GLY A 49 16.19 4.91 6.68
N ILE A 50 16.63 6.18 6.65
CA ILE A 50 15.74 7.33 6.44
C ILE A 50 15.09 7.24 5.06
N LEU A 51 15.86 6.94 4.01
CA LEU A 51 15.34 6.79 2.65
C LEU A 51 14.29 5.67 2.56
N ALA A 52 14.58 4.50 3.13
CA ALA A 52 13.64 3.38 3.18
C ALA A 52 12.36 3.72 3.98
N SER A 53 12.49 4.56 5.02
CA SER A 53 11.34 5.01 5.81
C SER A 53 10.42 5.99 5.08
N SER A 54 10.89 6.64 4.00
CA SER A 54 10.11 7.64 3.23
C SER A 54 8.70 7.17 2.84
N ALA A 55 8.55 5.88 2.52
CA ALA A 55 7.27 5.26 2.21
C ALA A 55 6.29 5.30 3.41
N ILE A 56 6.77 5.16 4.65
CA ILE A 56 5.97 5.24 5.87
C ILE A 56 5.45 6.66 6.09
N TRP A 57 6.27 7.67 5.83
CA TRP A 57 5.87 9.07 5.97
C TRP A 57 4.71 9.44 5.04
N MET A 58 4.64 8.83 3.87
CA MET A 58 3.57 9.04 2.89
C MET A 58 2.27 8.26 3.23
N ALA A 59 2.35 7.20 4.02
CA ALA A 59 1.21 6.32 4.30
C ALA A 59 0.02 7.03 4.99
N PRO A 60 0.19 7.92 6.00
CA PRO A 60 -0.92 8.65 6.60
C PRO A 60 -1.70 9.50 5.59
N PHE A 61 -1.00 10.24 4.72
CA PHE A 61 -1.64 11.06 3.70
C PHE A 61 -2.44 10.21 2.72
N GLY A 62 -1.86 9.08 2.28
CA GLY A 62 -2.56 8.11 1.46
C GLY A 62 -3.82 7.59 2.13
N ARG A 63 -3.77 7.21 3.42
CA ARG A 63 -4.92 6.69 4.18
C ARG A 63 -6.04 7.72 4.35
N ILE A 64 -5.70 8.99 4.60
CA ILE A 64 -6.69 10.06 4.72
C ILE A 64 -7.40 10.25 3.37
N LEU A 65 -6.63 10.30 2.28
CA LEU A 65 -7.18 10.47 0.94
C LEU A 65 -8.05 9.28 0.52
N THR A 66 -7.57 8.05 0.72
CA THR A 66 -8.31 6.84 0.33
C THR A 66 -9.55 6.62 1.19
N GLY A 67 -9.52 6.99 2.47
CA GLY A 67 -10.70 7.03 3.33
C GLY A 67 -11.76 7.98 2.80
N TRP A 68 -11.39 9.24 2.54
CA TRP A 68 -12.30 10.24 1.98
C TRP A 68 -12.86 9.82 0.61
N LEU A 69 -12.03 9.26 -0.26
CA LEU A 69 -12.47 8.73 -1.57
C LEU A 69 -13.45 7.57 -1.40
N SER A 70 -13.21 6.68 -0.43
CA SER A 70 -14.08 5.54 -0.16
C SER A 70 -15.45 5.97 0.34
N ASP A 71 -15.51 7.02 1.16
CA ASP A 71 -16.76 7.62 1.64
C ASP A 71 -17.56 8.24 0.49
N LYS A 72 -16.88 8.85 -0.48
CA LYS A 72 -17.53 9.55 -1.61
C LYS A 72 -17.92 8.64 -2.78
N PHE A 73 -17.08 7.67 -3.13
CA PHE A 73 -17.23 6.84 -4.34
C PHE A 73 -17.54 5.36 -4.05
N GLY A 74 -17.52 4.97 -2.78
CA GLY A 74 -17.81 3.61 -2.32
C GLY A 74 -16.55 2.75 -2.20
N ALA A 75 -16.47 2.01 -1.09
CA ALA A 75 -15.32 1.17 -0.74
C ALA A 75 -14.91 0.13 -1.81
N PRO A 76 -15.81 -0.60 -2.49
CA PRO A 76 -15.40 -1.60 -3.48
C PRO A 76 -14.70 -1.03 -4.71
N ALA A 77 -15.08 0.19 -5.13
CA ALA A 77 -14.49 0.85 -6.28
C ALA A 77 -13.09 1.37 -5.94
N ILE A 78 -12.95 2.04 -4.78
CA ILE A 78 -11.67 2.57 -4.33
C ILE A 78 -10.68 1.45 -3.98
N PHE A 79 -11.14 0.36 -3.36
CA PHE A 79 -10.31 -0.82 -3.09
C PHE A 79 -9.71 -1.46 -4.35
N ALA A 80 -10.35 -1.31 -5.51
CA ALA A 80 -9.82 -1.86 -6.77
C ALA A 80 -8.81 -0.92 -7.46
N ILE A 81 -8.79 0.37 -7.09
CA ILE A 81 -7.93 1.39 -7.69
C ILE A 81 -6.64 1.55 -6.90
N VAL A 82 -6.74 1.46 -5.57
CA VAL A 82 -5.65 1.65 -4.60
C VAL A 82 -4.89 0.34 -4.40
#